data_AF-A0A2S8FYG5-F1
#
_entry.id   AF-A0A2S8FYG5-F1
#
_cell.length_a   1.000
_cell.length_b   1.000
_cell.length_c   1.000
_cell.angle_alpha   90.00
_cell.angle_beta   90.00
_cell.angle_gamma   90.00
#
_symmetry.space_group_name_H-M   'P 1'
#
loop_
_entity.id
_entity.type
_entity.pdbx_description
1 polymer ?
#
loop_
_entity_poly.entity_id
_entity_poly.type
_entity_poly.pdbx_seq_one_letter_code
_entity_poly.pdbx_strand_id
1 'polypeptide(L)'
;MNNQAITRALIDLLCFLEFTGDELLDPDVAVSQMEQVAATLRSGGDLAVHAFCQACEEYASAIERTKAERSEFLRSLPEAMGLV
;
A
#
# COMPACT_ATOMS: atom_id res chain seq x y z
N MET A 1 -4.26 8.04 18.77
CA MET A 1 -3.66 9.04 17.86
C MET A 1 -3.88 8.55 16.44
N ASN A 2 -4.56 9.34 15.61
CA ASN A 2 -4.85 8.96 14.23
C ASN A 2 -3.60 9.23 13.37
N ASN A 3 -2.91 8.18 12.92
CA ASN A 3 -1.60 8.30 12.28
C ASN A 3 -1.69 8.42 10.75
N GLN A 4 -2.69 9.16 10.26
CA GLN A 4 -3.04 9.26 8.84
C GLN A 4 -1.87 9.73 7.95
N ALA A 5 -1.02 10.63 8.45
CA ALA A 5 0.14 11.09 7.70
C ALA A 5 1.17 9.95 7.48
N ILE A 6 1.37 9.08 8.48
CA ILE A 6 2.28 7.94 8.35
C ILE A 6 1.69 6.89 7.41
N THR A 7 0.41 6.56 7.56
CA THR A 7 -0.26 5.61 6.66
C THR A 7 -0.26 6.13 5.23
N ARG A 8 -0.45 7.45 5.04
CA ARG A 8 -0.36 8.08 3.72
C ARG A 8 1.03 7.97 3.11
N ALA A 9 2.06 8.31 3.87
CA ALA A 9 3.44 8.22 3.40
C ALA A 9 3.81 6.77 3.02
N LEU A 10 3.33 5.79 3.79
CA LEU A 10 3.51 4.37 3.47
C LEU A 10 2.80 3.98 2.17
N ILE A 11 1.56 4.43 1.98
CA ILE A 11 0.80 4.17 0.74
C ILE A 11 1.47 4.81 -0.47
N ASP A 12 1.96 6.05 -0.34
CA ASP A 12 2.66 6.74 -1.42
C ASP A 12 3.99 6.00 -1.76
N LEU A 13 4.68 5.43 -0.76
CA LEU A 13 5.85 4.57 -0.97
C LEU A 13 5.49 3.27 -1.70
N LEU A 14 4.41 2.59 -1.31
CA LEU A 14 3.98 1.35 -1.98
C LEU A 14 3.57 1.63 -3.43
N CYS A 15 2.90 2.76 -3.69
CA CYS A 15 2.67 3.22 -5.05
C CYS A 15 3.98 3.52 -5.79
N PHE A 16 4.99 4.10 -5.13
CA PHE A 16 6.28 4.33 -5.77
C PHE A 16 6.93 3.01 -6.19
N LEU A 17 6.89 1.98 -5.34
CA LEU A 17 7.45 0.67 -5.66
C LEU A 17 6.74 0.02 -6.86
N GLU A 18 5.40 0.13 -6.95
CA GLU A 18 4.61 -0.41 -8.06
C GLU A 18 4.82 0.36 -9.38
N PHE A 19 4.77 1.69 -9.31
CA PHE A 19 4.73 2.53 -10.50
C PHE A 19 6.12 3.00 -10.97
N THR A 20 7.19 2.50 -10.36
CA THR A 20 8.57 2.72 -10.85
C THR A 20 8.93 1.61 -11.80
N GLY A 21 9.23 1.95 -13.05
CA GLY A 21 9.57 0.96 -14.07
C GLY A 21 10.88 0.23 -13.80
N ASP A 22 10.98 -0.97 -14.34
CA ASP A 22 12.07 -1.93 -14.17
C ASP A 22 13.47 -1.39 -14.52
N GLU A 23 13.54 -0.34 -15.35
CA GLU A 23 14.79 0.36 -15.69
C GLU A 23 15.41 1.10 -14.49
N LEU A 24 14.60 1.44 -13.47
CA LEU A 24 14.99 2.24 -12.32
C LEU A 24 14.92 1.47 -10.99
N LEU A 25 14.07 0.44 -10.91
CA LEU A 25 13.87 -0.37 -9.72
C LEU A 25 13.74 -1.83 -10.11
N ASP A 26 14.57 -2.69 -9.52
CA ASP A 26 14.45 -4.13 -9.70
C ASP A 26 13.09 -4.62 -9.14
N PRO A 27 12.23 -5.26 -9.96
CA PRO A 27 10.93 -5.75 -9.52
C PRO A 27 11.02 -6.73 -8.34
N ASP A 28 12.04 -7.57 -8.29
CA ASP A 28 12.21 -8.54 -7.20
C ASP A 28 12.52 -7.82 -5.88
N VAL A 29 13.28 -6.73 -5.95
CA VAL A 29 13.56 -5.87 -4.80
C VAL A 29 12.31 -5.11 -4.35
N ALA A 30 11.51 -4.61 -5.30
CA ALA A 30 10.25 -3.93 -5.01
C ALA A 30 9.28 -4.87 -4.28
N VAL A 31 9.07 -6.07 -4.81
CA VAL A 31 8.22 -7.12 -4.21
C VAL A 31 8.74 -7.49 -2.82
N SER A 32 10.03 -7.76 -2.68
CA SER A 32 10.63 -8.08 -1.38
C SER A 32 10.39 -6.97 -0.35
N GLN A 33 10.47 -5.70 -0.76
CA GLN A 33 10.21 -4.59 0.13
C GLN A 33 8.72 -4.49 0.53
N MET A 34 7.79 -4.77 -0.39
CA MET A 34 6.35 -4.85 -0.06
C MET A 34 6.06 -5.99 0.93
N GLU A 35 6.69 -7.15 0.77
CA GLU A 35 6.56 -8.28 1.70
C GLU A 35 7.04 -7.92 3.12
N GLN A 36 8.14 -7.19 3.24
CA GLN A 36 8.65 -6.70 4.53
C GLN A 36 7.67 -5.73 5.20
N VAL A 37 7.03 -4.85 4.42
CA VAL A 37 5.98 -3.96 4.93
C VAL A 37 4.79 -4.78 5.43
N ALA A 38 4.35 -5.77 4.65
CA ALA A 38 3.25 -6.65 5.03
C ALA A 38 3.54 -7.41 6.34
N ALA A 39 4.74 -7.96 6.48
CA ALA A 39 5.17 -8.62 7.71
C ALA A 39 5.17 -7.68 8.91
N THR A 40 5.63 -6.44 8.72
CA THR A 40 5.62 -5.40 9.76
C THR A 40 4.19 -5.04 10.17
N LEU A 41 3.28 -4.84 9.22
CA LEU A 41 1.87 -4.56 9.50
C LEU A 41 1.22 -5.69 10.30
N ARG A 42 1.46 -6.95 9.90
CA ARG A 42 0.97 -8.13 10.64
C ARG A 42 1.52 -8.20 12.06
N SER A 43 2.77 -7.81 12.29
CA SER A 43 3.35 -7.77 13.65
C SER A 43 2.67 -6.75 14.58
N GLY A 44 2.01 -5.74 14.01
CA GLY A 44 1.18 -4.77 14.73
C GLY A 44 -0.20 -5.30 15.13
N GLY A 45 -0.57 -6.51 14.71
CA GLY A 45 -1.86 -7.15 15.00
C GLY A 45 -3.04 -6.62 14.16
N ASP A 46 -4.22 -7.19 14.40
CA ASP A 46 -5.43 -6.97 13.60
C ASP A 46 -5.83 -5.49 13.48
N LEU A 47 -5.60 -4.70 14.53
CA LEU A 47 -5.91 -3.27 14.52
C LEU A 47 -5.05 -2.51 13.49
N ALA A 48 -3.76 -2.84 13.37
CA ALA A 48 -2.86 -2.21 12.41
C ALA A 48 -3.22 -2.62 10.98
N VAL A 49 -3.51 -3.90 10.76
CA VAL A 49 -3.97 -4.43 9.47
C VAL A 49 -5.27 -3.76 9.04
N HIS A 50 -6.28 -3.73 9.92
CA HIS A 50 -7.58 -3.11 9.63
C HIS A 50 -7.44 -1.62 9.30
N ALA A 51 -6.64 -0.88 10.10
CA ALA A 51 -6.40 0.54 9.85
C ALA A 51 -5.71 0.80 8.50
N PHE A 52 -4.79 -0.08 8.09
CA PHE A 52 -4.14 0.02 6.78
C PHE A 52 -5.11 -0.28 5.63
N CYS A 53 -5.90 -1.35 5.72
CA CYS A 53 -6.91 -1.70 4.71
C CYS A 53 -7.94 -0.58 4.54
N GLN A 54 -8.44 -0.02 5.65
CA GLN A 54 -9.37 1.11 5.63
C GLN A 54 -8.75 2.32 4.93
N ALA A 55 -7.49 2.65 5.25
CA ALA A 55 -6.81 3.78 4.62
C ALA A 55 -6.64 3.56 3.11
N CYS A 56 -6.31 2.34 2.66
CA CYS A 56 -6.21 2.02 1.23
C CYS A 56 -7.53 2.31 0.50
N GLU A 57 -8.67 1.90 1.06
CA GLU A 57 -9.99 2.14 0.47
C GLU A 57 -10.35 3.63 0.45
N GLU A 58 -10.12 4.34 1.56
CA GLU A 58 -10.35 5.78 1.67
C GLU A 58 -9.53 6.55 0.62
N TYR A 59 -8.26 6.18 0.45
CA TYR A 59 -7.39 6.81 -0.53
C TYR A 59 -7.71 6.44 -1.97
N ALA A 60 -8.07 5.18 -2.23
CA ALA A 60 -8.51 4.74 -3.54
C ALA A 60 -9.73 5.54 -4.01
N SER A 61 -10.74 5.66 -3.13
CA SER A 61 -11.95 6.44 -3.38
C SER A 61 -11.66 7.93 -3.62
N ALA A 62 -10.71 8.51 -2.88
CA ALA A 62 -10.34 9.93 -3.02
C ALA A 62 -9.67 10.26 -4.37
N ILE A 63 -8.94 9.31 -4.97
CA ILE A 63 -8.16 9.55 -6.19
C ILE A 63 -8.77 8.95 -7.46
N GLU A 64 -9.81 8.13 -7.35
CA GLU A 64 -10.43 7.34 -8.42
C GLU A 64 -10.64 8.13 -9.72
N ARG A 65 -11.19 9.34 -9.62
CA ARG A 65 -11.49 10.19 -10.79
C ARG A 65 -10.27 10.78 -11.49
N THR A 66 -9.12 10.79 -10.83
CA THR A 66 -7.90 11.48 -11.30
C THR A 66 -6.74 10.52 -11.57
N LYS A 67 -6.74 9.35 -10.93
CA LYS A 67 -5.67 8.35 -10.98
C LYS A 67 -6.29 6.94 -10.91
N ALA A 68 -7.07 6.58 -11.92
CA ALA A 68 -7.84 5.33 -11.95
C ALA A 68 -6.96 4.10 -11.69
N GLU A 69 -5.83 3.98 -12.40
CA GLU A 69 -4.88 2.87 -12.24
C GLU A 69 -4.32 2.78 -10.81
N ARG A 70 -3.94 3.92 -10.21
CA ARG A 70 -3.50 3.94 -8.81
C ARG A 70 -4.62 3.58 -7.84
N SER A 71 -5.86 3.99 -8.13
CA SER A 71 -7.02 3.64 -7.32
C SER A 71 -7.27 2.14 -7.32
N GLU A 72 -7.16 1.49 -8.49
CA GLU A 72 -7.29 0.04 -8.64
C GLU A 72 -6.18 -0.72 -7.91
N PHE A 73 -4.93 -0.26 -8.05
CA PHE A 73 -3.80 -0.80 -7.27
C PHE A 73 -4.06 -0.71 -5.76
N LEU A 74 -4.51 0.44 -5.24
CA LEU A 74 -4.77 0.59 -3.81
C LEU A 74 -5.86 -0.34 -3.28
N ARG A 75 -6.86 -0.67 -4.10
CA ARG A 75 -7.92 -1.61 -3.70
C ARG A 75 -7.44 -3.06 -3.67
N SER A 76 -6.52 -3.43 -4.56
CA SER A 76 -5.94 -4.78 -4.62
C SER A 76 -4.73 -4.96 -3.68
N LEU A 77 -4.11 -3.87 -3.25
CA LEU A 77 -2.88 -3.87 -2.45
C LEU A 77 -2.98 -4.70 -1.15
N PRO A 78 -4.06 -4.60 -0.33
CA PRO A 78 -4.17 -5.46 0.85
C PRO A 78 -4.15 -6.96 0.54
N GLU A 79 -4.82 -7.37 -0.54
CA GLU A 79 -4.86 -8.77 -0.99
C GLU A 79 -3.48 -9.21 -1.51
N ALA A 80 -2.86 -8.38 -2.36
CA ALA A 80 -1.51 -8.63 -2.89
C ALA A 80 -0.45 -8.78 -1.78
N MET A 81 -0.64 -8.09 -0.65
CA MET A 81 0.23 -8.17 0.52
C MET A 81 -0.12 -9.32 1.49
N GLY A 82 -1.18 -10.09 1.22
CA GLY A 82 -1.67 -11.16 2.08
C GLY A 82 -2.15 -10.64 3.44
N LEU A 83 -2.88 -9.51 3.43
CA LEU A 83 -3.45 -8.88 4.63
C LEU A 83 -4.95 -9.16 4.81
N VAL A 84 -5.61 -9.63 3.74
CA VAL A 84 -7.04 -10.02 3.71
C VAL A 84 -7.23 -11.33 2.96
#